data_AF-A0A9E3RUV3-F1
#
_entry.id   AF-A0A9E3RUV3-F1
#
_cell.length_a   1.000
_cell.length_b   1.000
_cell.length_c   1.000
_cell.angle_alpha   90.00
_cell.angle_beta   90.00
_cell.angle_gamma   90.00
#
_symmetry.space_group_name_H-M   'P 1'
#
loop_
_entity.id
_entity.type
_entity.pdbx_description
1 polymer ?
#
loop_
_entity_poly.entity_id
_entity_poly.type
_entity_poly.pdbx_seq_one_letter_code
_entity_poly.pdbx_strand_id
1 'polypeptide(L)' 'MTDQANRLELRYEGPDGYRHYLDGSPVHAGDTLELWKDGQWILGRYEWTYRSEEAPAFYINDDNGVFLTPDAALRWPK' A
#
# COMPACT_ATOMS: atom_id res chain seq x y z
N MET A 1 -11.27 2.08 19.11
CA MET A 1 -10.72 1.35 17.96
C MET A 1 -9.68 2.24 17.33
N THR A 2 -8.41 1.93 17.51
CA THR A 2 -7.29 2.77 17.11
C THR A 2 -7.23 2.86 15.59
N ASP A 3 -7.34 4.08 15.06
CA ASP A 3 -7.01 4.44 13.68
C ASP A 3 -5.49 4.29 13.48
N GLN A 4 -5.01 3.05 13.43
CA GLN A 4 -3.59 2.79 13.41
C GLN A 4 -3.09 2.83 11.96
N ALA A 5 -2.43 3.94 11.62
CA ALA A 5 -1.62 4.03 10.43
C ALA A 5 -0.48 3.01 10.50
N ASN A 6 -0.35 2.17 9.48
CA ASN A 6 0.69 1.16 9.38
C ASN A 6 1.49 1.36 8.08
N ARG A 7 2.73 0.86 8.09
CA ARG A 7 3.61 0.87 6.91
C ARG A 7 3.43 -0.42 6.13
N LEU A 8 3.70 -0.39 4.83
CA LEU A 8 3.82 -1.63 4.05
C LEU A 8 5.08 -2.37 4.46
N GLU A 9 4.90 -3.63 4.80
CA GLU A 9 5.99 -4.57 5.06
C GLU A 9 6.21 -5.43 3.82
N LEU A 10 7.41 -5.39 3.25
CA LEU A 10 7.79 -6.29 2.17
C LEU A 10 8.33 -7.60 2.76
N ARG A 11 7.70 -8.72 2.40
CA ARG A 11 8.13 -10.06 2.83
C ARG A 11 8.47 -10.92 1.63
N TYR A 12 9.51 -11.77 1.77
CA TYR A 12 9.85 -12.81 0.80
C TYR A 12 9.07 -14.08 1.15
N GLU A 13 8.30 -14.60 0.21
CA GLU A 13 7.46 -15.79 0.36
C GLU A 13 8.05 -17.04 -0.29
N GLY A 14 9.32 -17.00 -0.67
CA GLY A 14 10.00 -18.13 -1.32
C GLY A 14 9.79 -18.11 -2.84
N PRO A 15 9.51 -19.25 -3.50
CA PRO A 15 9.39 -19.34 -4.96
C PRO A 15 8.33 -18.43 -5.56
N ASP A 16 7.31 -18.06 -4.78
CA ASP A 16 6.23 -17.17 -5.19
C ASP A 16 6.63 -15.68 -5.19
N GLY A 17 7.86 -15.37 -4.75
CA GLY A 17 8.46 -14.05 -4.83
C GLY A 17 8.22 -13.21 -3.58
N TYR A 18 7.85 -11.95 -3.78
CA TYR A 18 7.66 -10.96 -2.71
C TYR A 18 6.20 -10.52 -2.60
N ARG A 19 5.78 -10.20 -1.38
CA ARG A 19 4.44 -9.68 -1.08
C ARG A 19 4.51 -8.55 -0.06
N HIS A 20 3.73 -7.52 -0.31
CA HIS A 20 3.48 -6.48 0.68
C HIS A 20 2.39 -6.91 1.66
N TYR A 21 2.57 -6.52 2.92
CA TYR A 21 1.64 -6.75 4.01
C TYR A 21 1.30 -5.42 4.69
N LEU A 22 0.05 -5.25 5.07
CA LEU A 22 -0.45 -4.13 5.86
C LEU A 22 -1.22 -4.67 7.06
N ASP A 23 -0.75 -4.31 8.26
CA ASP A 23 -1.29 -4.81 9.53
C ASP A 23 -1.35 -6.35 9.59
N GLY A 24 -0.29 -6.99 9.11
CA GLY A 24 -0.17 -8.45 9.06
C GLY A 24 -1.02 -9.14 7.98
N SER A 25 -1.86 -8.40 7.23
CA SER A 25 -2.66 -8.94 6.12
C SER A 25 -1.99 -8.69 4.78
N PRO A 26 -2.02 -9.65 3.84
CA PRO A 26 -1.42 -9.45 2.52
C PRO A 26 -2.16 -8.37 1.73
N VAL A 27 -1.42 -7.57 0.97
CA VAL A 27 -1.95 -6.56 0.05
C VAL A 27 -1.74 -7.03 -1.38
N HIS A 28 -2.80 -6.96 -2.18
CA HIS A 28 -2.82 -7.34 -3.58
C HIS A 28 -2.91 -6.12 -4.49
N ALA A 29 -2.31 -6.20 -5.68
CA ALA A 29 -2.53 -5.20 -6.71
C ALA A 29 -4.03 -5.12 -7.03
N GLY A 30 -4.58 -3.91 -7.06
CA GLY A 30 -6.01 -3.64 -7.17
C GLY A 30 -6.73 -3.43 -5.82
N ASP A 31 -6.09 -3.72 -4.67
CA ASP A 31 -6.72 -3.49 -3.37
C ASP A 31 -6.96 -2.00 -3.14
N THR A 32 -8.09 -1.70 -2.50
CA THR A 32 -8.42 -0.34 -2.07
C THR A 32 -7.85 -0.10 -0.68
N LEU A 33 -7.00 0.91 -0.55
CA LEU A 33 -6.38 1.34 0.70
C LEU A 33 -6.63 2.84 0.94
N GLU A 34 -6.40 3.28 2.17
CA GLU A 34 -6.36 4.71 2.50
C GLU A 34 -4.93 5.14 2.79
N LEU A 35 -4.46 6.20 2.11
CA LEU A 35 -3.15 6.82 2.30
C LEU A 35 -3.30 8.11 3.12
N TRP A 36 -2.50 8.27 4.17
CA TRP A 36 -2.43 9.54 4.90
C TRP A 36 -1.59 10.55 4.12
N LYS A 37 -2.23 11.62 3.65
CA LYS A 37 -1.61 12.68 2.88
C LYS A 37 -2.27 14.01 3.20
N ASP A 38 -1.47 15.06 3.38
CA ASP A 38 -1.95 16.43 3.61
C ASP A 38 -2.97 16.55 4.76
N GLY A 39 -2.77 15.77 5.84
CA GLY A 39 -3.62 15.81 7.04
C GLY A 39 -4.96 15.06 6.91
N GLN A 40 -5.13 14.25 5.86
CA GLN A 40 -6.35 13.46 5.66
C GLN A 40 -6.04 12.06 5.11
N TRP A 41 -6.99 11.15 5.29
CA TRP A 41 -6.97 9.83 4.67
C TRP A 41 -7.61 9.91 3.29
N ILE A 42 -6.87 9.53 2.27
CA ILE A 42 -7.31 9.53 0.88
C ILE A 42 -7.49 8.08 0.42
N LEU A 43 -8.68 7.74 -0.03
CA LEU A 43 -8.99 6.43 -0.60
C LEU A 43 -8.38 6.31 -2.01
N GLY A 44 -7.82 5.15 -2.33
CA GLY A 44 -7.24 4.89 -3.64
C GLY A 44 -6.86 3.43 -3.84
N ARG A 45 -6.41 3.13 -5.06
CA ARG A 45 -6.04 1.80 -5.49
C ARG A 45 -4.54 1.60 -5.34
N TYR A 46 -4.15 0.56 -4.61
CA TYR A 46 -2.77 0.11 -4.54
C TYR A 46 -2.43 -0.73 -5.76
N GLU A 47 -1.26 -0.49 -6.34
CA GLU A 47 -0.75 -1.23 -7.51
C GLU A 47 0.73 -1.53 -7.33
N TRP A 48 1.15 -2.72 -7.76
CA TRP A 48 2.56 -3.11 -7.71
C TRP A 48 2.86 -4.28 -8.65
N THR A 49 4.10 -4.32 -9.13
CA THR A 49 4.57 -5.32 -10.12
C THR A 49 5.19 -6.57 -9.50
N TYR A 50 5.15 -6.70 -8.17
CA TYR A 50 5.75 -7.80 -7.39
C TYR A 50 7.29 -7.87 -7.46
N ARG A 51 7.93 -6.83 -7.98
CA ARG A 51 9.40 -6.70 -8.04
C ARG A 51 9.87 -5.85 -6.87
N SER A 52 10.73 -6.41 -6.03
CA SER A 52 11.27 -5.75 -4.83
C SER A 52 12.05 -4.46 -5.12
N GLU A 53 12.55 -4.29 -6.35
CA GLU A 53 13.30 -3.09 -6.77
C GLU A 53 12.39 -1.96 -7.27
N GLU A 54 11.09 -2.22 -7.48
CA GLU A 54 10.12 -1.23 -7.93
C GLU A 54 9.24 -0.78 -6.75
N ALA A 55 9.05 0.53 -6.59
CA ALA A 55 8.15 1.06 -5.56
C ALA A 55 6.68 0.76 -5.93
N PRO A 56 5.82 0.42 -4.96
CA PRO A 56 4.39 0.33 -5.22
C PRO A 56 3.80 1.71 -5.53
N ALA A 57 2.73 1.73 -6.32
CA ALA A 57 1.99 2.94 -6.69
C ALA A 57 0.65 2.98 -5.97
N PHE A 58 0.15 4.19 -5.75
CA PHE A 58 -1.16 4.48 -5.17
C PHE A 58 -1.90 5.45 -6.08
N TYR A 59 -3.03 5.01 -6.64
CA TYR A 59 -3.86 5.78 -7.55
C TYR A 59 -5.09 6.32 -6.83
N ILE A 60 -5.17 7.64 -6.67
CA ILE A 60 -6.36 8.33 -6.14
C ILE A 60 -7.48 8.31 -7.19
N ASN A 61 -7.09 8.43 -8.46
CA ASN A 61 -7.92 8.21 -9.64
C ASN A 61 -7.00 7.81 -10.81
N ASP A 62 -7.58 7.55 -11.98
CA ASP A 62 -6.82 7.05 -13.13
C ASP A 62 -5.75 8.03 -13.65
N ASP A 63 -5.89 9.33 -13.37
CA ASP A 63 -4.96 10.39 -13.78
C ASP A 63 -4.01 10.85 -12.67
N ASN A 64 -4.20 10.39 -11.43
CA ASN A 64 -3.47 10.86 -10.26
C ASN A 64 -2.95 9.68 -9.42
N GLY A 65 -1.69 9.34 -9.68
CA GLY A 65 -0.94 8.31 -8.95
C GLY A 65 0.32 8.88 -8.30
N VAL A 66 0.71 8.28 -7.18
CA VAL A 66 2.00 8.54 -6.51
C VAL A 66 2.71 7.22 -6.23
N PHE A 67 4.04 7.23 -6.27
CA PHE A 67 4.81 6.11 -5.73
C PHE A 67 4.83 6.20 -4.21
N LEU A 68 4.56 5.07 -3.56
CA LEU A 68 4.58 4.94 -2.11
C LEU A 68 6.02 4.81 -1.63
N THR A 69 6.39 5.64 -0.66
CA THR A 69 7.65 5.50 0.07
C THR A 69 7.52 4.44 1.17
N PRO A 70 8.62 3.84 1.67
CA PRO A 70 8.57 2.84 2.74
C PRO A 70 7.96 3.33 4.06
N ASP A 71 7.93 4.64 4.28
CA ASP A 71 7.36 5.30 5.45
C ASP A 71 5.92 5.81 5.24
N ALA A 72 5.34 5.60 4.05
CA ALA A 72 3.96 5.95 3.77
C ALA A 72 3.00 5.30 4.78
N ALA A 73 2.16 6.13 5.37
CA ALA A 73 1.14 5.71 6.33
C ALA A 73 -0.11 5.26 5.58
N LEU A 74 -0.43 3.97 5.68
CA LEU A 74 -1.55 3.33 5.02
C LEU A 74 -2.47 2.65 6.04
N ARG A 75 -3.74 2.48 5.70
CA ARG A 75 -4.69 1.63 6.44
C ARG A 75 -5.70 0.99 5.50
N TRP A 76 -6.33 -0.07 5.97
CA TRP A 76 -7.52 -0.63 5.33
C TRP A 76 -8.71 0.31 5.48
N PRO A 77 -9.58 0.46 4.46
CA PRO A 77 -10.78 1.28 4.55
C PRO A 77 -11.75 0.72 5.60
N LYS A 78 -12.53 1.61 6.22
CA LYS A 78 -13.57 1.27 7.22
C LYS A 78 -14.88 0.81 6.59
#